data_AF-A0A349J9D8-F1
#
_entry.id   AF-A0A349J9D8-F1
#
_cell.length_a   1.000
_cell.length_b   1.000
_cell.length_c   1.000
_cell.angle_alpha   90.00
_cell.angle_beta   90.00
_cell.angle_gamma   90.00
#
_symmetry.space_group_name_H-M   'P 1'
#
loop_
_entity.id
_entity.type
_entity.pdbx_description
1 polymer ?
#
loop_
_entity_poly.entity_id
_entity_poly.type
_entity_poly.pdbx_seq_one_letter_code
_entity_poly.pdbx_strand_id
1 'polypeptide(L)' 'MVLDRLRRGTTGRDPKKIPDGLWEKCPSCQKTVFKRLVEERLDTCPECNHHF' A
#
# COMPACT_ATOMS: atom_id res chain seq x y z
N MET A 1 42.85 -2.20 -23.66
CA MET A 1 41.69 -1.31 -23.47
C MET A 1 40.45 -2.18 -23.50
N VAL A 2 40.09 -2.69 -22.33
CA VAL A 2 39.04 -3.69 -22.08
C VAL A 2 37.69 -3.00 -21.91
N LEU A 3 36.84 -3.08 -22.92
CA LEU A 3 35.43 -2.69 -22.83
C LEU A 3 34.55 -3.77 -23.49
N ASP A 4 34.80 -5.04 -23.17
CA ASP A 4 33.86 -6.11 -23.48
C ASP A 4 32.75 -6.15 -22.41
N ARG A 5 31.63 -5.53 -22.78
CA ARG A 5 30.27 -6.06 -22.59
C ARG A 5 29.83 -6.54 -21.20
N LEU A 6 30.21 -5.83 -20.13
CA LEU A 6 29.43 -5.92 -18.90
C LEU A 6 28.23 -4.97 -18.93
N ARG A 7 27.28 -5.28 -19.83
CA ARG A 7 25.86 -4.94 -19.68
C ARG A 7 25.32 -5.84 -18.56
N ARG A 8 25.86 -5.67 -17.35
CA ARG A 8 25.38 -6.33 -16.13
C ARG A 8 23.98 -5.82 -15.89
N GLY A 9 23.01 -6.62 -16.33
CA GLY A 9 21.61 -6.46 -15.96
C GLY A 9 21.56 -6.25 -14.47
N THR A 10 21.11 -5.07 -14.07
CA THR A 10 20.74 -4.78 -12.70
C THR A 10 19.72 -5.84 -12.33
N THR A 11 20.18 -6.82 -11.57
CA THR A 11 19.36 -7.85 -10.96
C THR A 11 18.15 -7.14 -10.38
N GLY A 12 16.97 -7.57 -10.83
CA GLY A 12 15.70 -7.07 -10.37
C GLY A 12 15.76 -6.98 -8.86
N ARG A 13 15.83 -5.76 -8.35
CA ARG A 13 15.36 -5.50 -7.00
C ARG A 13 13.87 -5.72 -7.14
N ASP A 14 13.45 -6.96 -6.91
CA ASP A 14 12.03 -7.30 -6.74
C ASP A 14 11.43 -6.15 -5.92
N PRO A 15 10.38 -5.46 -6.40
CA PRO A 15 9.70 -4.46 -5.61
C PRO A 15 9.14 -5.20 -4.40
N LYS A 16 9.97 -5.26 -3.37
CA LYS A 16 9.81 -6.11 -2.21
C LYS A 16 8.61 -5.52 -1.48
N LYS A 17 7.46 -6.11 -1.78
CA LYS A 17 6.32 -6.17 -0.89
C LYS A 17 5.88 -4.76 -0.46
N ILE A 18 5.48 -3.90 -1.39
CA ILE A 18 4.47 -2.92 -0.99
C ILE A 18 3.27 -3.78 -0.59
N PRO A 19 2.85 -3.82 0.69
CA PRO A 19 1.68 -4.58 1.07
C PRO A 19 0.48 -3.84 0.48
N ASP A 20 0.10 -4.23 -0.73
CA ASP A 20 -1.18 -3.88 -1.34
C ASP A 20 -2.28 -4.36 -0.38
N GLY A 21 -3.06 -3.42 0.15
CA GLY A 21 -4.05 -3.71 1.21
C GLY A 21 -4.12 -2.67 2.34
N LEU A 22 -3.42 -1.54 2.21
CA LEU A 22 -3.47 -0.45 3.19
C LEU A 22 -4.73 0.43 3.09
N TRP A 23 -5.45 0.38 1.97
CA TRP A 23 -6.55 1.29 1.66
C TRP A 23 -7.84 0.52 1.41
N GLU A 24 -8.93 0.97 2.02
CA GLU A 24 -10.28 0.41 1.88
C GLU A 24 -11.30 1.55 1.69
N LYS A 25 -12.43 1.27 1.03
CA LYS A 25 -13.46 2.28 0.79
C LYS A 25 -14.54 2.17 1.85
N CYS A 26 -14.85 3.28 2.53
CA CYS A 26 -15.96 3.30 3.49
C CYS A 26 -17.33 3.24 2.79
N PRO A 27 -18.28 2.37 3.22
CA PRO A 27 -19.61 2.28 2.62
C PRO A 27 -20.49 3.50 2.92
N SER A 28 -20.24 4.19 4.04
CA SER A 28 -21.03 5.35 4.47
C SER A 28 -20.61 6.65 3.76
N CYS A 29 -19.32 7.02 3.84
CA CYS A 29 -18.83 8.27 3.26
C CYS A 29 -18.19 8.12 1.88
N GLN A 30 -18.04 6.88 1.37
CA GLN A 30 -17.39 6.57 0.09
C GLN A 30 -15.93 7.03 -0.05
N LYS A 31 -15.31 7.47 1.05
CA LYS A 31 -13.91 7.89 1.08
C LYS A 31 -13.00 6.68 1.21
N THR A 32 -11.81 6.82 0.63
CA THR A 32 -10.71 5.88 0.81
C THR A 32 -10.10 6.11 2.19
N VAL A 33 -10.26 5.12 3.07
CA VAL A 33 -9.70 5.14 4.42
C VAL A 33 -8.62 4.09 4.54
N PHE A 34 -7.78 4.25 5.56
CA PHE A 34 -6.64 3.38 5.76
C PHE A 34 -7.02 2.22 6.68
N LYS A 35 -6.84 0.99 6.21
CA LYS A 35 -7.24 -0.23 6.93
C LYS A 35 -6.65 -0.29 8.34
N ARG A 36 -5.39 0.12 8.52
CA ARG A 36 -4.75 0.13 9.84
C ARG A 36 -5.35 1.17 10.79
N LEU A 37 -5.84 2.30 10.28
CA LEU A 37 -6.51 3.33 11.09
C LEU A 37 -7.91 2.88 11.50
N VAL A 38 -8.60 2.18 10.61
CA VAL A 38 -9.91 1.58 10.88
C VAL A 38 -9.77 0.50 11.96
N GLU A 39 -8.79 -0.40 11.82
CA GLU A 39 -8.48 -1.46 12.80
C GLU A 39 -8.05 -0.89 14.17
N GLU A 40 -7.21 0.15 14.20
CA GLU A 40 -6.81 0.84 15.43
C GLU A 40 -8.00 1.54 16.12
N ARG A 41 -8.99 1.99 15.35
CA ARG A 41 -10.21 2.64 15.84
C ARG A 41 -11.39 1.68 15.98
N LEU A 42 -11.14 0.38 16.10
CA LEU A 42 -12.19 -0.64 16.31
C LEU A 42 -13.22 -0.67 15.17
N ASP A 43 -12.75 -0.73 13.94
CA ASP A 43 -13.57 -0.72 12.73
C ASP A 43 -14.45 0.54 12.58
N THR A 44 -13.94 1.67 13.09
CA THR A 44 -14.61 2.97 12.97
C THR A 44 -13.94 3.82 11.90
N CYS A 45 -14.73 4.28 10.92
CA CYS A 45 -14.26 5.14 9.86
C CYS A 45 -13.72 6.48 10.43
N PRO A 46 -12.45 6.85 10.17
CA PRO A 46 -11.88 8.09 10.69
C PRO A 46 -12.49 9.36 10.10
N GLU A 47 -13.12 9.24 8.93
CA GLU A 47 -13.68 10.38 8.18
C GLU A 47 -15.12 10.73 8.56
N CYS A 48 -15.91 9.73 8.96
CA CYS A 48 -17.35 9.93 9.25
C CYS A 48 -17.81 9.31 10.57
N ASN A 49 -16.91 8.68 11.33
CA ASN A 49 -17.20 7.95 12.56
C ASN A 49 -18.29 6.87 12.40
N HIS A 50 -18.48 6.36 11.19
CA HIS A 50 -19.33 5.20 10.93
C HIS A 50 -18.61 3.93 11.35
N HIS A 51 -19.27 3.11 12.17
CA HIS A 51 -18.85 1.72 12.39
C HIS A 51 -19.11 0.91 11.12
N PHE A 52 -18.06 0.26 10.62
CA PHE A 52 -18.13 -0.64 9.46
C PHE A 52 -18.92 -1.92 9.76
#